data_AF-A0A496UJ76-F1
#
_entry.id   AF-A0A496UJ76-F1
#
_cell.length_a   1.000
_cell.length_b   1.000
_cell.length_c   1.000
_cell.angle_alpha   90.00
_cell.angle_beta   90.00
_cell.angle_gamma   90.00
#
_symmetry.space_group_name_H-M   'P 1'
#
loop_
_entity.id
_entity.type
_entity.pdbx_description
1 polymer ?
#
loop_
_entity_poly.entity_id
_entity_poly.type
_entity_poly.pdbx_seq_one_letter_code
_entity_poly.pdbx_strand_id
1 'polypeptide(L)'
;MLDKLQQFHFGIAFAALLLFALGPAITSELSAQDSDYSEQYVRDVQVPLPHQVGPDVYLPEHDLPTGPPANPQIGDSWIWWLWVFDPMPPHFEEHVCTIRGLSDRGYVVVRDQEWEISVFQSDVDMILERWENSSIGPYPTQGIYEIDSLAFGEPPDELDNDPRIYLMWFEFGIAADGFFFWFDEYPDGAFPPYHSNECEVLYLNPTSSGGPSGDYMIAVIAHEFEHMIHWKYDDNEDSWVDEGLAELAMWFYGNPDNISGFNSAPDNDLTIWDGNWSDYIQTYLWTLYFFEQYGGHPSIYAVVHETANSIAGYEQVLDDFGYTEEVADVFADWTVANFLDDITLEDGRFGYIGDDLPPFNVMGTYSTYPVENIYKTVKHWATDYYRFQDFTTFENLHLSFDGNDSNSFAVWGLALYGDDTTEVLRMTLEESTQSGTLEVTGLIDPADQVILVVASVSSAGGMDYIFSAGDGLGIEPEVSSPHALQLLASPNPFTSAVTLHLNWSGTSGDPTVDIFDINGRLIRSLSTDAITEGNAIVIWNGCLEDGNPAAPGIYFARGRAGSADSVANLLLLP
;
A
#
# COMPACT_ATOMS: atom_id res chain seq x y z
N MET A 1 -17.30 0.54 -37.17
CA MET A 1 -15.83 0.61 -37.03
C MET A 1 -15.54 1.62 -35.92
N LEU A 2 -15.76 1.19 -34.69
CA LEU A 2 -15.34 1.83 -33.45
C LEU A 2 -15.55 0.71 -32.42
N ASP A 3 -14.51 -0.11 -32.35
CA ASP A 3 -14.31 -1.17 -31.38
C ASP A 3 -12.88 -0.97 -30.86
N LYS A 4 -12.71 -1.24 -29.57
CA LYS A 4 -11.47 -1.21 -28.77
C LYS A 4 -11.17 0.13 -28.08
N LEU A 5 -11.68 0.24 -26.86
CA LEU A 5 -10.87 0.46 -25.66
C LEU A 5 -11.62 -0.20 -24.49
N GLN A 6 -11.04 -1.30 -24.01
CA GLN A 6 -11.43 -2.08 -22.83
C GLN A 6 -11.27 -1.18 -21.59
N GLN A 7 -12.29 -1.07 -20.74
CA GLN A 7 -12.38 -1.78 -19.45
C GLN A 7 -11.06 -1.73 -18.65
N PHE A 8 -10.91 -0.68 -17.85
CA PHE A 8 -10.14 -0.72 -16.61
C PHE A 8 -11.19 -0.80 -15.50
N HIS A 9 -11.20 -1.92 -14.78
CA HIS A 9 -11.95 -2.10 -13.54
C HIS A 9 -11.10 -1.41 -12.47
N PHE A 10 -11.66 -0.38 -11.83
CA PHE A 10 -11.19 0.10 -10.55
C PHE A 10 -12.14 -0.56 -9.55
N GLY A 11 -11.66 -1.61 -8.89
CA GLY A 11 -12.24 -2.07 -7.63
C GLY A 11 -11.56 -1.29 -6.51
N ILE A 12 -12.34 -0.89 -5.51
CA ILE A 12 -11.91 -0.44 -4.18
C ILE A 12 -11.16 0.92 -4.07
N ALA A 13 -10.59 1.52 -5.12
CA ALA A 13 -9.76 2.73 -4.91
C ALA A 13 -10.51 4.03 -4.52
N PHE A 14 -10.61 4.35 -3.22
CA PHE A 14 -10.98 5.67 -2.69
C PHE A 14 -9.74 6.45 -2.18
N ALA A 15 -8.95 7.02 -3.10
CA ALA A 15 -7.95 8.03 -2.70
C ALA A 15 -7.69 9.15 -3.73
N ALA A 16 -7.92 8.91 -5.02
CA ALA A 16 -7.42 9.83 -6.04
C ALA A 16 -8.35 11.01 -6.41
N LEU A 17 -9.64 10.99 -6.07
CA LEU A 17 -10.59 11.96 -6.64
C LEU A 17 -10.66 13.32 -5.94
N LEU A 18 -10.28 13.45 -4.66
CA LEU A 18 -10.36 14.74 -3.95
C LEU A 18 -9.20 15.70 -4.31
N LEU A 19 -8.02 15.19 -4.69
CA LEU A 19 -6.83 16.02 -4.92
C LEU A 19 -6.80 16.74 -6.28
N PHE A 20 -7.47 16.23 -7.32
CA PHE A 20 -7.38 16.82 -8.67
C PHE A 20 -8.36 17.97 -8.95
N ALA A 21 -9.34 18.22 -8.08
CA ALA A 21 -10.33 19.28 -8.28
C ALA A 21 -9.95 20.64 -7.66
N LEU A 22 -8.91 20.71 -6.82
CA LEU A 22 -8.55 21.91 -6.08
C LEU A 22 -7.24 22.51 -6.59
N GLY A 23 -7.35 23.60 -7.36
CA GLY A 23 -6.20 24.42 -7.74
C GLY A 23 -5.51 25.07 -6.52
N PRO A 24 -4.24 25.48 -6.62
CA PRO A 24 -3.44 25.86 -5.46
C PRO A 24 -3.81 27.27 -4.99
N ALA A 25 -4.65 27.37 -3.96
CA ALA A 25 -4.73 28.56 -3.12
C ALA A 25 -5.43 28.24 -1.79
N ILE A 26 -4.66 28.29 -0.70
CA ILE A 26 -4.94 28.94 0.60
C ILE A 26 -4.23 28.12 1.68
N THR A 27 -2.99 28.49 1.97
CA THR A 27 -2.34 28.22 3.26
C THR A 27 -2.44 29.49 4.10
N SER A 28 -3.24 29.47 5.16
CA SER A 28 -3.00 30.14 6.45
C SER A 28 -4.30 30.32 7.24
N GLU A 29 -4.21 30.07 8.54
CA GLU A 29 -5.20 30.25 9.62
C GLU A 29 -6.13 29.06 9.91
N LEU A 30 -5.55 28.01 10.53
CA LEU A 30 -6.32 27.03 11.32
C LEU A 30 -6.44 27.53 12.77
N SER A 31 -7.66 27.52 13.29
CA SER A 31 -7.97 27.87 14.67
C SER A 31 -8.25 26.61 15.48
N ALA A 32 -8.12 26.69 16.81
CA ALA A 32 -8.23 25.54 17.74
C ALA A 32 -9.63 24.87 17.84
N GLN A 33 -10.52 25.12 16.88
CA GLN A 33 -11.81 24.43 16.73
C GLN A 33 -11.79 23.42 15.57
N ASP A 34 -10.77 23.45 14.70
CA ASP A 34 -10.61 22.51 13.58
C ASP A 34 -9.86 21.23 13.98
N SER A 35 -9.27 21.17 15.18
CA SER A 35 -8.45 20.03 15.63
C SER A 35 -9.24 18.76 15.98
N ASP A 36 -10.56 18.87 16.17
CA ASP A 36 -11.45 17.71 16.39
C ASP A 36 -11.84 17.03 15.07
N TYR A 37 -11.61 17.69 13.93
CA TYR A 37 -11.97 17.21 12.59
C TYR A 37 -10.74 16.93 11.71
N SER A 38 -9.52 17.14 12.23
CA SER A 38 -8.29 17.20 11.44
C SER A 38 -7.18 16.25 11.88
N GLU A 39 -7.45 15.27 12.75
CA GLU A 39 -6.50 14.17 12.85
C GLU A 39 -6.66 13.31 11.59
N GLN A 40 -5.58 13.31 10.83
CA GLN A 40 -5.51 12.90 9.43
C GLN A 40 -5.44 11.36 9.37
N TYR A 41 -6.50 10.70 9.85
CA TYR A 41 -6.69 9.28 9.73
C TYR A 41 -7.30 9.02 8.36
N VAL A 42 -6.58 8.27 7.51
CA VAL A 42 -7.12 7.93 6.19
C VAL A 42 -8.13 6.82 6.39
N ARG A 43 -9.35 7.18 6.81
CA ARG A 43 -10.50 6.29 6.71
C ARG A 43 -10.89 6.15 5.24
N ASP A 44 -11.37 4.96 4.91
CA ASP A 44 -11.73 4.48 3.58
C ASP A 44 -12.65 5.48 2.82
N VAL A 45 -13.56 6.13 3.54
CA VAL A 45 -14.19 7.39 3.10
C VAL A 45 -13.51 8.60 3.73
N GLN A 46 -12.77 9.35 2.91
CA GLN A 46 -12.33 10.71 3.28
C GLN A 46 -13.53 11.64 3.43
N VAL A 47 -14.00 11.78 4.67
CA VAL A 47 -15.07 12.69 5.03
C VAL A 47 -14.62 14.13 4.77
N PRO A 48 -15.25 14.87 3.83
CA PRO A 48 -14.88 16.25 3.56
C PRO A 48 -15.10 17.10 4.80
N LEU A 49 -14.20 18.06 5.06
CA LEU A 49 -14.36 19.00 6.18
C LEU A 49 -15.72 19.72 6.10
N PRO A 50 -16.29 20.20 7.23
CA PRO A 50 -17.61 20.84 7.25
C PRO A 50 -17.88 21.90 6.18
N HIS A 51 -16.85 22.68 5.81
CA HIS A 51 -16.96 23.74 4.80
C HIS A 51 -16.87 23.24 3.34
N GLN A 52 -16.54 21.97 3.15
CA GLN A 52 -16.47 21.27 1.87
C GLN A 52 -17.73 20.45 1.58
N VAL A 53 -18.66 20.36 2.54
CA VAL A 53 -19.95 19.66 2.37
C VAL A 53 -20.95 20.56 1.65
N GLY A 54 -21.67 19.99 0.67
CA GLY A 54 -22.74 20.65 -0.06
C GLY A 54 -24.03 20.79 0.75
N PRO A 55 -25.02 21.52 0.24
CA PRO A 55 -26.30 21.69 0.93
C PRO A 55 -27.13 20.40 0.89
N ASP A 56 -27.78 20.08 2.01
CA ASP A 56 -28.74 18.97 2.09
C ASP A 56 -29.86 19.08 1.05
N VAL A 57 -30.25 17.93 0.50
CA VAL A 57 -31.39 17.78 -0.40
C VAL A 57 -32.50 17.04 0.33
N TYR A 58 -33.57 17.77 0.67
CA TYR A 58 -34.73 17.21 1.37
C TYR A 58 -35.73 16.58 0.41
N LEU A 59 -36.40 15.52 0.86
CA LEU A 59 -37.57 14.99 0.19
C LEU A 59 -38.72 16.00 0.28
N PRO A 60 -39.56 16.11 -0.76
CA PRO A 60 -40.83 16.81 -0.64
C PRO A 60 -41.65 16.28 0.54
N GLU A 61 -42.51 17.14 1.11
CA GLU A 61 -43.37 16.83 2.26
C GLU A 61 -44.02 15.44 2.14
N HIS A 62 -43.78 14.61 3.16
CA HIS A 62 -44.13 13.19 3.21
C HIS A 62 -44.73 12.85 4.59
N ASP A 63 -45.50 11.77 4.66
CA ASP A 63 -46.07 11.25 5.91
C ASP A 63 -45.28 10.03 6.47
N LEU A 64 -44.09 9.77 5.94
CA LEU A 64 -43.25 8.64 6.34
C LEU A 64 -42.45 8.94 7.62
N PRO A 65 -42.11 7.92 8.42
CA PRO A 65 -41.17 8.06 9.53
C PRO A 65 -39.79 8.52 9.05
N THR A 66 -39.04 9.20 9.93
CA THR A 66 -37.66 9.66 9.69
C THR A 66 -36.60 8.71 10.25
N GLY A 67 -37.01 7.52 10.67
CA GLY A 67 -36.14 6.50 11.28
C GLY A 67 -36.85 5.15 11.36
N PRO A 68 -36.11 4.07 11.67
CA PRO A 68 -36.66 2.73 11.67
C PRO A 68 -37.75 2.54 12.74
N PRO A 69 -38.78 1.71 12.49
CA PRO A 69 -39.65 1.23 13.56
C PRO A 69 -38.86 0.29 14.49
N ALA A 70 -39.27 0.12 15.74
CA ALA A 70 -38.53 -0.66 16.75
C ALA A 70 -38.33 -2.18 16.47
N ASN A 71 -38.86 -2.71 15.36
CA ASN A 71 -38.62 -4.08 14.91
C ASN A 71 -38.97 -4.13 13.41
N PRO A 72 -38.09 -3.60 12.54
CA PRO A 72 -38.37 -3.46 11.13
C PRO A 72 -38.66 -4.80 10.45
N GLN A 73 -39.63 -4.80 9.54
CA GLN A 73 -40.07 -5.97 8.78
C GLN A 73 -39.95 -5.71 7.28
N ILE A 74 -39.92 -6.80 6.48
CA ILE A 74 -39.94 -6.70 5.02
C ILE A 74 -41.14 -5.86 4.56
N GLY A 75 -40.86 -4.83 3.76
CA GLY A 75 -41.85 -3.88 3.26
C GLY A 75 -42.05 -2.63 4.12
N ASP A 76 -41.42 -2.55 5.30
CA ASP A 76 -41.35 -1.30 6.05
C ASP A 76 -40.43 -0.31 5.31
N SER A 77 -40.84 0.95 5.29
CA SER A 77 -40.15 2.05 4.64
C SER A 77 -40.10 3.27 5.54
N TRP A 78 -38.99 3.98 5.51
CA TRP A 78 -38.80 5.27 6.17
C TRP A 78 -37.79 6.10 5.38
N ILE A 79 -37.49 7.27 5.90
CA ILE A 79 -36.58 8.22 5.26
C ILE A 79 -35.19 8.02 5.81
N TRP A 80 -34.25 7.93 4.89
CA TRP A 80 -32.83 7.78 5.17
C TRP A 80 -32.08 9.03 4.73
N TRP A 81 -31.08 9.39 5.50
CA TRP A 81 -30.04 10.31 5.06
C TRP A 81 -28.98 9.51 4.31
N LEU A 82 -28.88 9.72 2.99
CA LEU A 82 -27.89 9.06 2.15
C LEU A 82 -26.81 10.04 1.72
N TRP A 83 -25.56 9.66 1.90
CA TRP A 83 -24.40 10.45 1.48
C TRP A 83 -24.12 10.25 -0.02
N VAL A 84 -24.13 11.33 -0.79
CA VAL A 84 -23.95 11.31 -2.25
C VAL A 84 -22.77 12.19 -2.65
N PHE A 85 -21.97 11.72 -3.60
CA PHE A 85 -20.75 12.41 -4.05
C PHE A 85 -20.93 13.24 -5.33
N ASP A 86 -21.97 12.97 -6.13
CA ASP A 86 -22.31 13.75 -7.33
C ASP A 86 -23.74 14.34 -7.24
N PRO A 87 -23.94 15.63 -7.59
CA PRO A 87 -22.92 16.61 -7.98
C PRO A 87 -22.04 17.05 -6.81
N MET A 88 -20.76 17.29 -7.10
CA MET A 88 -19.82 17.89 -6.14
C MET A 88 -20.25 19.32 -5.75
N PRO A 89 -20.01 19.76 -4.49
CA PRO A 89 -19.42 18.99 -3.39
C PRO A 89 -20.33 17.86 -2.85
N PRO A 90 -19.77 16.83 -2.19
CA PRO A 90 -20.56 15.75 -1.58
C PRO A 90 -21.55 16.31 -0.55
N HIS A 91 -22.73 15.71 -0.46
CA HIS A 91 -23.83 16.21 0.36
C HIS A 91 -24.78 15.08 0.76
N PHE A 92 -25.66 15.35 1.72
CA PHE A 92 -26.71 14.43 2.12
C PHE A 92 -27.99 14.65 1.32
N GLU A 93 -28.64 13.55 0.95
CA GLU A 93 -29.97 13.55 0.37
C GLU A 93 -30.92 12.66 1.19
N GLU A 94 -32.14 13.15 1.45
CA GLU A 94 -33.19 12.30 1.98
C GLU A 94 -33.74 11.38 0.87
N HIS A 95 -33.89 10.10 1.17
CA HIS A 95 -34.52 9.13 0.26
C HIS A 95 -35.45 8.19 1.01
N VAL A 96 -36.49 7.70 0.30
CA VAL A 96 -37.32 6.62 0.82
C VAL A 96 -36.63 5.30 0.49
N CYS A 97 -36.30 4.55 1.52
CA CYS A 97 -35.72 3.23 1.38
C CYS A 97 -36.60 2.20 2.08
N THR A 98 -36.63 0.99 1.53
CA THR A 98 -37.52 -0.08 1.97
C THR A 98 -36.73 -1.34 2.27
N ILE A 99 -37.12 -2.06 3.33
CA ILE A 99 -36.58 -3.39 3.62
C ILE A 99 -37.09 -4.37 2.57
N ARG A 100 -36.19 -4.91 1.76
CA ARG A 100 -36.48 -5.90 0.72
C ARG A 100 -36.20 -7.33 1.16
N GLY A 101 -35.32 -7.51 2.14
CA GLY A 101 -34.97 -8.81 2.70
C GLY A 101 -34.67 -8.72 4.20
N LEU A 102 -34.86 -9.83 4.89
CA LEU A 102 -34.64 -9.97 6.33
C LEU A 102 -34.11 -11.36 6.66
N SER A 103 -33.09 -11.42 7.50
CA SER A 103 -32.58 -12.64 8.13
C SER A 103 -32.45 -12.49 9.66
N ASP A 104 -31.76 -13.40 10.33
CA ASP A 104 -31.58 -13.29 11.79
C ASP A 104 -30.58 -12.18 12.15
N ARG A 105 -29.62 -11.87 11.26
CA ARG A 105 -28.50 -10.96 11.52
C ARG A 105 -28.38 -9.81 10.51
N GLY A 106 -29.32 -9.66 9.59
CA GLY A 106 -29.23 -8.60 8.58
C GLY A 106 -30.56 -8.16 7.95
N TYR A 107 -30.54 -6.92 7.49
CA TYR A 107 -31.57 -6.30 6.64
C TYR A 107 -30.96 -6.00 5.28
N VAL A 108 -31.64 -6.38 4.19
CA VAL A 108 -31.32 -5.81 2.86
C VAL A 108 -32.27 -4.66 2.63
N VAL A 109 -31.74 -3.44 2.66
CA VAL A 109 -32.48 -2.20 2.45
C VAL A 109 -32.10 -1.61 1.11
N VAL A 110 -33.09 -1.15 0.35
CA VAL A 110 -32.87 -0.65 -1.01
C VAL A 110 -33.56 0.70 -1.14
N ARG A 111 -32.84 1.69 -1.67
CA ARG A 111 -33.43 2.95 -2.12
C ARG A 111 -34.50 2.65 -3.17
N ASP A 112 -35.73 3.15 -2.99
CA ASP A 112 -36.87 2.72 -3.80
C ASP A 112 -36.68 2.94 -5.32
N GLN A 113 -35.87 3.91 -5.71
CA GLN A 113 -35.49 4.18 -7.10
C GLN A 113 -34.59 3.10 -7.73
N GLU A 114 -33.97 2.23 -6.94
CA GLU A 114 -33.12 1.13 -7.40
C GLU A 114 -33.86 -0.21 -7.49
N TRP A 115 -35.01 -0.32 -6.81
CA TRP A 115 -35.80 -1.55 -6.76
C TRP A 115 -36.40 -1.89 -8.13
N GLU A 116 -36.19 -3.13 -8.57
CA GLU A 116 -36.56 -3.64 -9.92
C GLU A 116 -35.88 -2.88 -11.08
N ILE A 117 -34.80 -2.15 -10.79
CA ILE A 117 -33.99 -1.42 -11.77
C ILE A 117 -32.55 -1.93 -11.75
N SER A 118 -31.88 -1.81 -10.61
CA SER A 118 -30.49 -2.26 -10.40
C SER A 118 -30.40 -3.34 -9.32
N VAL A 119 -31.36 -3.38 -8.38
CA VAL A 119 -31.50 -4.42 -7.37
C VAL A 119 -32.81 -5.19 -7.57
N PHE A 120 -32.72 -6.51 -7.66
CA PHE A 120 -33.87 -7.41 -7.82
C PHE A 120 -34.00 -8.37 -6.64
N GLN A 121 -35.18 -8.98 -6.48
CA GLN A 121 -35.42 -9.96 -5.41
C GLN A 121 -34.42 -11.13 -5.43
N SER A 122 -33.99 -11.58 -6.61
CA SER A 122 -32.97 -12.63 -6.71
C SER A 122 -31.64 -12.22 -6.11
N ASP A 123 -31.33 -10.92 -6.13
CA ASP A 123 -30.11 -10.40 -5.53
C ASP A 123 -30.22 -10.41 -4.01
N VAL A 124 -31.33 -9.89 -3.49
CA VAL A 124 -31.68 -9.93 -2.06
C VAL A 124 -31.57 -11.35 -1.50
N ASP A 125 -32.14 -12.33 -2.21
CA ASP A 125 -32.12 -13.73 -1.80
C ASP A 125 -30.68 -14.29 -1.74
N MET A 126 -29.82 -13.90 -2.68
CA MET A 126 -28.40 -14.33 -2.71
C MET A 126 -27.58 -13.63 -1.62
N ILE A 127 -27.76 -12.32 -1.45
CA ILE A 127 -27.07 -11.53 -0.41
C ILE A 127 -27.35 -12.14 0.96
N LEU A 128 -28.61 -12.41 1.29
CA LEU A 128 -28.96 -13.02 2.58
C LEU A 128 -28.44 -14.45 2.73
N GLU A 129 -28.40 -15.24 1.65
CA GLU A 129 -27.78 -16.57 1.69
C GLU A 129 -26.29 -16.50 2.02
N ARG A 130 -25.57 -15.55 1.44
CA ARG A 130 -24.13 -15.37 1.68
C ARG A 130 -23.81 -14.70 3.02
N TRP A 131 -24.66 -13.78 3.44
CA TRP A 131 -24.59 -13.15 4.75
C TRP A 131 -24.74 -14.16 5.89
N GLU A 132 -25.70 -15.09 5.76
CA GLU A 132 -26.08 -15.98 6.85
C GLU A 132 -25.43 -17.36 6.80
N ASN A 133 -25.37 -17.99 5.63
CA ASN A 133 -25.32 -19.44 5.56
C ASN A 133 -24.08 -20.01 4.86
N SER A 134 -23.51 -19.32 3.87
CA SER A 134 -22.42 -19.89 3.07
C SER A 134 -21.50 -18.87 2.45
N SER A 135 -20.21 -19.22 2.35
CA SER A 135 -19.21 -18.53 1.55
C SER A 135 -18.74 -19.41 0.39
N ILE A 136 -17.88 -18.87 -0.48
CA ILE A 136 -17.29 -19.62 -1.60
C ILE A 136 -15.83 -20.01 -1.36
N GLY A 137 -15.26 -19.56 -0.24
CA GLY A 137 -13.88 -19.73 0.14
C GLY A 137 -13.64 -20.87 1.13
N PRO A 138 -12.68 -20.70 2.05
CA PRO A 138 -12.25 -21.77 2.96
C PRO A 138 -13.32 -22.22 3.96
N TYR A 139 -14.37 -21.42 4.19
CA TYR A 139 -15.43 -21.68 5.18
C TYR A 139 -16.82 -21.85 4.55
N PRO A 140 -17.04 -22.85 3.66
CA PRO A 140 -18.23 -22.92 2.80
C PRO A 140 -19.57 -23.17 3.52
N THR A 141 -19.56 -23.37 4.83
CA THR A 141 -20.76 -23.60 5.65
C THR A 141 -21.05 -22.46 6.62
N GLN A 142 -20.34 -21.35 6.49
CA GLN A 142 -20.50 -20.14 7.31
C GLN A 142 -20.79 -18.98 6.36
N GLY A 143 -21.71 -18.09 6.76
CA GLY A 143 -21.92 -16.83 6.06
C GLY A 143 -20.95 -15.75 6.54
N ILE A 144 -20.91 -14.62 5.82
CA ILE A 144 -20.05 -13.46 6.10
C ILE A 144 -20.11 -13.07 7.58
N TYR A 145 -21.32 -12.89 8.13
CA TYR A 145 -21.44 -12.45 9.53
C TYR A 145 -20.70 -13.37 10.49
N GLU A 146 -20.85 -14.70 10.31
CA GLU A 146 -20.19 -15.66 11.20
C GLU A 146 -18.68 -15.68 11.02
N ILE A 147 -18.21 -15.62 9.77
CA ILE A 147 -16.79 -15.63 9.44
C ILE A 147 -16.10 -14.42 10.07
N ASP A 148 -16.61 -13.23 9.78
CA ASP A 148 -15.97 -11.98 10.20
C ASP A 148 -16.09 -11.79 11.72
N SER A 149 -17.23 -12.18 12.32
CA SER A 149 -17.36 -12.12 13.79
C SER A 149 -16.40 -13.06 14.52
N LEU A 150 -16.07 -14.22 13.92
CA LEU A 150 -15.11 -15.16 14.48
C LEU A 150 -13.66 -14.70 14.28
N ALA A 151 -13.37 -14.04 13.15
CA ALA A 151 -12.03 -13.61 12.80
C ALA A 151 -11.65 -12.28 13.48
N PHE A 152 -12.54 -11.31 13.47
CA PHE A 152 -12.26 -9.92 13.81
C PHE A 152 -12.97 -9.47 15.10
N GLY A 153 -14.16 -10.00 15.40
CA GLY A 153 -14.89 -9.76 16.64
C GLY A 153 -16.37 -9.39 16.43
N GLU A 154 -17.12 -9.25 17.52
CA GLU A 154 -18.56 -8.94 17.42
C GLU A 154 -18.79 -7.48 16.98
N PRO A 155 -19.75 -7.19 16.08
CA PRO A 155 -20.07 -5.83 15.64
C PRO A 155 -20.69 -4.95 16.75
N PRO A 156 -20.79 -3.62 16.56
CA PRO A 156 -21.52 -2.73 17.47
C PRO A 156 -23.04 -3.05 17.51
N ASP A 157 -23.69 -2.65 18.61
CA ASP A 157 -25.15 -2.71 18.85
C ASP A 157 -25.48 -1.80 20.06
N GLU A 158 -25.12 -0.52 19.96
CA GLU A 158 -25.23 0.42 21.10
C GLU A 158 -26.38 1.44 20.97
N LEU A 159 -26.76 1.82 19.75
CA LEU A 159 -27.72 2.92 19.52
C LEU A 159 -29.18 2.48 19.42
N ASP A 160 -29.48 1.51 18.56
CA ASP A 160 -30.86 1.14 18.24
C ASP A 160 -31.34 -0.14 18.97
N ASN A 161 -30.41 -0.92 19.53
CA ASN A 161 -30.65 -2.19 20.20
C ASN A 161 -31.29 -3.23 19.23
N ASP A 162 -30.96 -3.18 17.94
CA ASP A 162 -31.25 -4.21 16.94
C ASP A 162 -29.94 -4.89 16.51
N PRO A 163 -29.72 -6.18 16.80
CA PRO A 163 -28.47 -6.86 16.50
C PRO A 163 -28.26 -7.17 15.00
N ARG A 164 -29.05 -6.56 14.11
CA ARG A 164 -29.01 -6.79 12.66
C ARG A 164 -28.34 -5.64 11.95
N ILE A 165 -27.44 -5.97 11.04
CA ILE A 165 -26.76 -4.98 10.21
C ILE A 165 -27.63 -4.60 9.01
N TYR A 166 -27.66 -3.31 8.69
CA TYR A 166 -28.36 -2.76 7.54
C TYR A 166 -27.46 -2.75 6.31
N LEU A 167 -27.74 -3.63 5.34
CA LEU A 167 -27.09 -3.65 4.03
C LEU A 167 -27.86 -2.71 3.09
N MET A 168 -27.44 -1.44 3.02
CA MET A 168 -28.12 -0.36 2.29
C MET A 168 -27.61 -0.24 0.85
N TRP A 169 -28.49 -0.50 -0.12
CA TRP A 169 -28.18 -0.42 -1.54
C TRP A 169 -28.70 0.87 -2.18
N PHE A 170 -27.79 1.69 -2.68
CA PHE A 170 -28.11 2.88 -3.48
C PHE A 170 -26.92 3.35 -4.33
N GLU A 171 -27.22 4.03 -5.44
CA GLU A 171 -26.18 4.68 -6.26
C GLU A 171 -25.80 6.03 -5.64
N PHE A 172 -24.55 6.15 -5.18
CA PHE A 172 -23.96 7.34 -4.55
C PHE A 172 -23.10 8.21 -5.50
N GLY A 173 -23.06 7.91 -6.80
CA GLY A 173 -22.63 8.86 -7.84
C GLY A 173 -21.13 8.89 -8.16
N ILE A 174 -20.37 7.89 -7.71
CA ILE A 174 -18.94 7.71 -7.98
C ILE A 174 -18.61 6.25 -8.23
N ALA A 175 -17.42 5.99 -8.78
CA ALA A 175 -16.90 4.63 -8.97
C ALA A 175 -16.23 4.13 -7.67
N ALA A 176 -17.04 3.86 -6.65
CA ALA A 176 -16.66 3.11 -5.45
C ALA A 176 -17.73 2.03 -5.19
N ASP A 177 -17.34 0.97 -4.48
CA ASP A 177 -18.14 -0.26 -4.37
C ASP A 177 -18.96 -0.31 -3.09
N GLY A 178 -18.36 0.02 -1.96
CA GLY A 178 -19.00 0.10 -0.64
C GLY A 178 -18.41 1.22 0.21
N PHE A 179 -19.00 1.43 1.38
CA PHE A 179 -18.36 2.07 2.52
C PHE A 179 -19.12 1.81 3.83
N PHE A 180 -18.38 1.76 4.94
CA PHE A 180 -18.91 1.95 6.29
C PHE A 180 -18.86 3.44 6.70
N PHE A 181 -19.97 3.97 7.21
CA PHE A 181 -20.07 5.38 7.61
C PHE A 181 -20.26 5.53 9.11
N TRP A 182 -19.13 5.61 9.83
CA TRP A 182 -19.07 5.64 11.29
C TRP A 182 -19.90 6.75 11.98
N PHE A 183 -20.33 7.80 11.29
CA PHE A 183 -21.25 8.78 11.89
C PHE A 183 -22.60 8.17 12.28
N ASP A 184 -23.02 7.09 11.61
CA ASP A 184 -24.24 6.37 11.92
C ASP A 184 -24.21 5.72 13.32
N GLU A 185 -23.01 5.53 13.88
CA GLU A 185 -22.77 5.03 15.24
C GLU A 185 -22.93 6.10 16.33
N TYR A 186 -23.33 7.32 15.96
CA TYR A 186 -23.61 8.43 16.88
C TYR A 186 -25.03 8.98 16.70
N PRO A 187 -25.63 9.59 17.74
CA PRO A 187 -26.91 10.27 17.59
C PRO A 187 -26.86 11.40 16.55
N ASP A 188 -27.93 11.57 15.79
CA ASP A 188 -28.03 12.60 14.77
C ASP A 188 -27.84 14.01 15.37
N GLY A 189 -27.06 14.82 14.66
CA GLY A 189 -26.63 16.14 15.13
C GLY A 189 -25.49 16.15 16.16
N ALA A 190 -24.87 15.00 16.48
CA ALA A 190 -23.63 14.96 17.27
C ALA A 190 -22.47 15.65 16.54
N PHE A 191 -22.39 15.49 15.22
CA PHE A 191 -21.35 16.07 14.37
C PHE A 191 -21.91 16.89 13.20
N PRO A 192 -22.50 18.09 13.41
CA PRO A 192 -22.95 18.92 12.30
C PRO A 192 -21.76 19.32 11.40
N PRO A 193 -21.88 19.29 10.06
CA PRO A 193 -23.11 19.16 9.26
C PRO A 193 -23.45 17.72 8.83
N TYR A 194 -22.81 16.70 9.41
CA TYR A 194 -23.06 15.31 9.04
C TYR A 194 -24.34 14.80 9.70
N HIS A 195 -25.06 13.95 8.97
CA HIS A 195 -26.27 13.28 9.45
C HIS A 195 -25.95 11.83 9.80
N SER A 196 -26.69 11.31 10.78
CA SER A 196 -26.65 9.92 11.21
C SER A 196 -28.03 9.28 11.03
N ASN A 197 -28.05 8.03 10.56
CA ASN A 197 -29.22 7.17 10.55
C ASN A 197 -29.39 6.39 11.87
N GLU A 198 -28.48 6.57 12.82
CA GLU A 198 -28.51 6.01 14.18
C GLU A 198 -28.68 4.47 14.23
N CYS A 199 -28.02 3.75 13.32
CA CYS A 199 -28.01 2.29 13.21
C CYS A 199 -26.75 1.79 12.49
N GLU A 200 -26.41 0.51 12.65
CA GLU A 200 -25.23 -0.11 12.06
C GLU A 200 -25.45 -0.40 10.56
N VAL A 201 -24.88 0.43 9.68
CA VAL A 201 -25.16 0.43 8.22
C VAL A 201 -23.91 0.23 7.39
N LEU A 202 -24.00 -0.68 6.42
CA LEU A 202 -23.06 -0.85 5.32
C LEU A 202 -23.69 -0.32 4.03
N TYR A 203 -23.05 0.65 3.39
CA TYR A 203 -23.55 1.26 2.16
C TYR A 203 -22.91 0.61 0.93
N LEU A 204 -23.73 0.21 -0.04
CA LEU A 204 -23.31 -0.65 -1.15
C LEU A 204 -23.82 -0.12 -2.49
N ASN A 205 -22.95 -0.09 -3.49
CA ASN A 205 -23.26 0.41 -4.82
C ASN A 205 -23.91 -0.68 -5.70
N PRO A 206 -25.17 -0.50 -6.16
CA PRO A 206 -25.84 -1.51 -6.97
C PRO A 206 -25.34 -1.57 -8.42
N THR A 207 -24.52 -0.61 -8.87
CA THR A 207 -24.03 -0.56 -10.26
C THR A 207 -22.60 -1.04 -10.46
N SER A 208 -21.94 -1.44 -9.37
CA SER A 208 -20.60 -2.02 -9.39
C SER A 208 -20.50 -3.34 -10.16
N SER A 209 -19.27 -3.71 -10.51
CA SER A 209 -19.00 -4.87 -11.38
C SER A 209 -19.57 -6.16 -10.80
N GLY A 210 -20.25 -6.95 -11.63
CA GLY A 210 -20.94 -8.18 -11.20
C GLY A 210 -22.35 -7.97 -10.63
N GLY A 211 -22.71 -6.73 -10.28
CA GLY A 211 -24.00 -6.39 -9.69
C GLY A 211 -24.17 -6.89 -8.24
N PRO A 212 -25.32 -6.61 -7.60
CA PRO A 212 -25.49 -6.81 -6.16
C PRO A 212 -25.32 -8.25 -5.67
N SER A 213 -25.56 -9.25 -6.53
CA SER A 213 -25.40 -10.68 -6.21
C SER A 213 -24.14 -11.31 -6.79
N GLY A 214 -23.26 -10.53 -7.41
CA GLY A 214 -21.97 -11.00 -7.88
C GLY A 214 -21.04 -11.31 -6.71
N ASP A 215 -20.23 -12.36 -6.83
CA ASP A 215 -19.30 -12.78 -5.77
C ASP A 215 -18.32 -11.65 -5.37
N TYR A 216 -18.01 -10.71 -6.27
CA TYR A 216 -17.21 -9.53 -5.96
C TYR A 216 -17.92 -8.59 -4.98
N MET A 217 -19.14 -8.14 -5.30
CA MET A 217 -19.89 -7.27 -4.41
C MET A 217 -20.26 -7.93 -3.09
N ILE A 218 -20.42 -9.25 -3.06
CA ILE A 218 -20.64 -9.98 -1.81
C ILE A 218 -19.35 -10.03 -0.98
N ALA A 219 -18.18 -10.12 -1.60
CA ALA A 219 -16.90 -9.98 -0.89
C ALA A 219 -16.72 -8.56 -0.33
N VAL A 220 -17.13 -7.52 -1.08
CA VAL A 220 -17.16 -6.14 -0.58
C VAL A 220 -18.03 -6.01 0.67
N ILE A 221 -19.14 -6.74 0.79
CA ILE A 221 -19.92 -6.74 2.05
C ILE A 221 -19.08 -7.24 3.24
N ALA A 222 -18.22 -8.25 3.03
CA ALA A 222 -17.32 -8.73 4.08
C ALA A 222 -16.24 -7.68 4.43
N HIS A 223 -15.67 -7.03 3.41
CA HIS A 223 -14.72 -5.94 3.56
C HIS A 223 -15.30 -4.79 4.43
N GLU A 224 -16.48 -4.28 4.07
CA GLU A 224 -17.12 -3.19 4.82
C GLU A 224 -17.57 -3.61 6.22
N PHE A 225 -17.93 -4.88 6.40
CA PHE A 225 -18.31 -5.40 7.70
C PHE A 225 -17.11 -5.53 8.64
N GLU A 226 -15.93 -5.86 8.09
CA GLU A 226 -14.67 -5.83 8.82
C GLU A 226 -14.39 -4.41 9.36
N HIS A 227 -14.45 -3.36 8.53
CA HIS A 227 -14.25 -1.98 8.99
C HIS A 227 -15.19 -1.57 10.14
N MET A 228 -16.46 -1.99 10.08
CA MET A 228 -17.42 -1.74 11.16
C MET A 228 -17.02 -2.44 12.47
N ILE A 229 -16.58 -3.70 12.38
CA ILE A 229 -16.10 -4.46 13.53
C ILE A 229 -14.83 -3.80 14.08
N HIS A 230 -13.87 -3.48 13.21
CA HIS A 230 -12.58 -2.91 13.58
C HIS A 230 -12.76 -1.57 14.29
N TRP A 231 -13.60 -0.68 13.75
CA TRP A 231 -13.94 0.60 14.38
C TRP A 231 -14.40 0.47 15.84
N LYS A 232 -15.10 -0.61 16.20
CA LYS A 232 -15.55 -0.82 17.59
C LYS A 232 -14.38 -1.09 18.55
N TYR A 233 -13.32 -1.74 18.07
CA TYR A 233 -12.23 -2.23 18.91
C TYR A 233 -10.99 -1.32 18.87
N ASP A 234 -10.67 -0.78 17.69
CA ASP A 234 -9.65 0.24 17.48
C ASP A 234 -10.09 1.22 16.37
N ASP A 235 -10.65 2.37 16.76
CA ASP A 235 -11.12 3.38 15.80
C ASP A 235 -10.02 4.31 15.27
N ASN A 236 -8.77 4.13 15.73
CA ASN A 236 -7.66 5.02 15.44
C ASN A 236 -6.45 4.33 14.81
N GLU A 237 -6.60 3.10 14.32
CA GLU A 237 -5.56 2.33 13.62
C GLU A 237 -5.12 3.01 12.29
N ASP A 238 -3.87 2.73 11.89
CA ASP A 238 -3.29 3.14 10.62
C ASP A 238 -3.94 2.39 9.44
N SER A 239 -4.27 3.11 8.38
CA SER A 239 -5.06 2.61 7.24
C SER A 239 -4.53 1.34 6.60
N TRP A 240 -3.21 1.16 6.51
CA TRP A 240 -2.65 -0.03 5.88
C TRP A 240 -2.98 -1.33 6.66
N VAL A 241 -3.20 -1.23 7.98
CA VAL A 241 -3.62 -2.36 8.81
C VAL A 241 -5.11 -2.60 8.64
N ASP A 242 -5.91 -1.54 8.77
CA ASP A 242 -7.38 -1.57 8.61
C ASP A 242 -7.78 -2.20 7.26
N GLU A 243 -7.21 -1.69 6.17
CA GLU A 243 -7.47 -2.15 4.81
C GLU A 243 -6.92 -3.57 4.58
N GLY A 244 -5.77 -3.91 5.16
CA GLY A 244 -5.21 -5.26 5.06
C GLY A 244 -6.11 -6.33 5.70
N LEU A 245 -6.79 -5.99 6.80
CA LEU A 245 -7.74 -6.87 7.48
C LEU A 245 -9.07 -6.95 6.72
N ALA A 246 -9.56 -5.83 6.17
CA ALA A 246 -10.73 -5.81 5.30
C ALA A 246 -10.53 -6.62 4.00
N GLU A 247 -9.35 -6.56 3.40
CA GLU A 247 -8.94 -7.42 2.27
C GLU A 247 -8.88 -8.91 2.67
N LEU A 248 -8.42 -9.21 3.89
CA LEU A 248 -8.43 -10.58 4.41
C LEU A 248 -9.88 -11.10 4.56
N ALA A 249 -10.85 -10.24 4.91
CA ALA A 249 -12.27 -10.61 4.97
C ALA A 249 -12.79 -11.08 3.59
N MET A 250 -12.40 -10.40 2.51
CA MET A 250 -12.71 -10.82 1.14
C MET A 250 -12.12 -12.21 0.81
N TRP A 251 -10.90 -12.48 1.28
CA TRP A 251 -10.29 -13.81 1.16
C TRP A 251 -11.03 -14.88 1.95
N PHE A 252 -11.46 -14.60 3.19
CA PHE A 252 -12.24 -15.54 3.99
C PHE A 252 -13.61 -15.85 3.36
N TYR A 253 -14.26 -14.86 2.74
CA TYR A 253 -15.45 -15.10 1.92
C TYR A 253 -15.13 -15.98 0.70
N GLY A 254 -13.95 -15.80 0.11
CA GLY A 254 -13.42 -16.63 -0.98
C GLY A 254 -13.32 -15.94 -2.33
N ASN A 255 -13.30 -14.61 -2.34
CA ASN A 255 -13.11 -13.85 -3.58
C ASN A 255 -12.23 -12.62 -3.29
N PRO A 256 -10.95 -12.84 -2.97
CA PRO A 256 -9.98 -11.76 -2.75
C PRO A 256 -9.73 -10.99 -4.05
N ASP A 257 -9.14 -9.82 -3.91
CA ASP A 257 -8.75 -9.03 -5.06
C ASP A 257 -7.59 -9.66 -5.86
N ASN A 258 -7.62 -9.43 -7.18
CA ASN A 258 -6.65 -10.04 -8.07
C ASN A 258 -5.25 -9.43 -7.87
N ILE A 259 -4.31 -10.25 -7.42
CA ILE A 259 -2.91 -9.88 -7.21
C ILE A 259 -2.33 -9.27 -8.51
N SER A 260 -2.12 -7.95 -8.48
CA SER A 260 -1.60 -7.18 -9.60
C SER A 260 -1.12 -5.81 -9.14
N GLY A 261 -0.28 -5.13 -9.93
CA GLY A 261 0.30 -3.84 -9.53
C GLY A 261 1.50 -4.03 -8.61
N PHE A 262 1.28 -4.44 -7.36
CA PHE A 262 2.33 -4.63 -6.34
C PHE A 262 3.41 -5.63 -6.79
N ASN A 263 3.03 -6.80 -7.29
CA ASN A 263 3.98 -7.81 -7.79
C ASN A 263 4.87 -7.30 -8.95
N SER A 264 4.44 -6.24 -9.63
CA SER A 264 5.22 -5.59 -10.70
C SER A 264 6.09 -4.42 -10.22
N ALA A 265 5.81 -3.88 -9.04
CA ALA A 265 6.50 -2.74 -8.42
C ALA A 265 6.57 -2.92 -6.88
N PRO A 266 7.35 -3.89 -6.38
CA PRO A 266 7.40 -4.24 -4.96
C PRO A 266 8.15 -3.23 -4.07
N ASP A 267 8.78 -2.22 -4.69
CA ASP A 267 9.30 -1.02 -4.01
C ASP A 267 8.14 -0.07 -3.63
N ASN A 268 7.24 -0.58 -2.80
CA ASN A 268 6.08 0.09 -2.22
C ASN A 268 6.17 0.02 -0.70
N ASP A 269 5.99 1.15 -0.01
CA ASP A 269 6.16 1.20 1.44
C ASP A 269 4.89 0.68 2.11
N LEU A 270 4.99 -0.46 2.78
CA LEU A 270 3.83 -1.11 3.44
C LEU A 270 3.09 -0.16 4.40
N THR A 271 3.81 0.80 5.01
CA THR A 271 3.28 1.65 6.08
C THR A 271 2.76 3.00 5.59
N ILE A 272 2.87 3.29 4.29
CA ILE A 272 2.40 4.55 3.70
C ILE A 272 1.24 4.26 2.77
N TRP A 273 0.05 4.65 3.21
CA TRP A 273 -1.18 4.50 2.45
C TRP A 273 -1.46 5.71 1.58
N ASP A 274 -1.43 5.53 0.26
CA ASP A 274 -1.89 6.53 -0.70
C ASP A 274 -3.15 6.10 -1.48
N GLY A 275 -3.70 4.93 -1.12
CA GLY A 275 -4.93 4.33 -1.64
C GLY A 275 -4.85 3.98 -3.13
N ASN A 276 -3.63 3.79 -3.64
CA ASN A 276 -3.44 3.17 -4.94
C ASN A 276 -3.73 1.66 -4.86
N TRP A 277 -4.16 1.09 -5.98
CA TRP A 277 -4.41 -0.35 -6.11
C TRP A 277 -3.27 -1.25 -5.59
N SER A 278 -2.01 -0.81 -5.71
CA SER A 278 -0.88 -1.58 -5.18
C SER A 278 -0.87 -1.68 -3.66
N ASP A 279 -1.43 -0.71 -2.93
CA ASP A 279 -1.45 -0.71 -1.47
C ASP A 279 -2.43 -1.77 -0.94
N TYR A 280 -3.64 -1.86 -1.52
CA TYR A 280 -4.61 -2.92 -1.25
C TYR A 280 -4.00 -4.31 -1.46
N ILE A 281 -3.37 -4.54 -2.62
CA ILE A 281 -2.72 -5.84 -2.90
C ILE A 281 -1.54 -6.11 -1.98
N GLN A 282 -0.76 -5.09 -1.60
CA GLN A 282 0.38 -5.24 -0.71
C GLN A 282 -0.06 -5.65 0.70
N THR A 283 -1.04 -4.95 1.25
CA THR A 283 -1.57 -5.14 2.60
C THR A 283 -2.38 -6.43 2.70
N TYR A 284 -3.15 -6.80 1.66
CA TYR A 284 -3.76 -8.12 1.52
C TYR A 284 -2.71 -9.24 1.68
N LEU A 285 -1.63 -9.21 0.88
CA LEU A 285 -0.60 -10.25 0.91
C LEU A 285 0.15 -10.29 2.25
N TRP A 286 0.43 -9.13 2.85
CA TRP A 286 1.03 -9.07 4.18
C TRP A 286 0.13 -9.74 5.22
N THR A 287 -1.15 -9.37 5.25
CA THR A 287 -2.10 -9.82 6.27
C THR A 287 -2.43 -11.30 6.11
N LEU A 288 -2.56 -11.79 4.86
CA LEU A 288 -2.69 -13.21 4.58
C LEU A 288 -1.46 -14.00 5.04
N TYR A 289 -0.25 -13.53 4.73
CA TYR A 289 0.98 -14.18 5.19
C TYR A 289 1.05 -14.23 6.72
N PHE A 290 0.72 -13.12 7.39
CA PHE A 290 0.69 -13.07 8.85
C PHE A 290 -0.34 -14.05 9.44
N PHE A 291 -1.55 -14.09 8.88
CA PHE A 291 -2.60 -15.04 9.27
C PHE A 291 -2.12 -16.49 9.16
N GLU A 292 -1.48 -16.86 8.06
CA GLU A 292 -1.06 -18.24 7.81
C GLU A 292 0.11 -18.69 8.70
N GLN A 293 1.05 -17.80 8.95
CA GLN A 293 2.31 -18.14 9.62
C GLN A 293 2.27 -17.89 11.14
N TYR A 294 1.51 -16.89 11.59
CA TYR A 294 1.57 -16.36 12.95
C TYR A 294 0.25 -16.46 13.70
N GLY A 295 -0.32 -17.66 13.79
CA GLY A 295 -1.38 -17.96 14.78
C GLY A 295 -2.81 -18.02 14.26
N GLY A 296 -3.08 -17.71 12.99
CA GLY A 296 -4.41 -17.82 12.38
C GLY A 296 -5.43 -16.84 12.97
N HIS A 297 -6.70 -17.24 13.04
CA HIS A 297 -7.77 -16.37 13.57
C HIS A 297 -7.45 -15.75 14.94
N PRO A 298 -6.88 -16.49 15.93
CA PRO A 298 -6.50 -15.88 17.19
C PRO A 298 -5.59 -14.64 17.08
N SER A 299 -4.62 -14.62 16.17
CA SER A 299 -3.72 -13.48 16.03
C SER A 299 -4.36 -12.35 15.26
N ILE A 300 -5.12 -12.64 14.20
CA ILE A 300 -5.91 -11.62 13.48
C ILE A 300 -6.92 -10.94 14.41
N TYR A 301 -7.64 -11.72 15.22
CA TYR A 301 -8.50 -11.19 16.28
C TYR A 301 -7.70 -10.28 17.23
N ALA A 302 -6.48 -10.67 17.60
CA ALA A 302 -5.64 -9.87 18.49
C ALA A 302 -5.15 -8.58 17.84
N VAL A 303 -4.84 -8.56 16.54
CA VAL A 303 -4.46 -7.34 15.81
C VAL A 303 -5.61 -6.32 15.84
N VAL A 304 -6.84 -6.73 15.52
CA VAL A 304 -8.05 -5.86 15.59
C VAL A 304 -8.31 -5.28 16.99
N HIS A 305 -7.84 -5.95 18.04
CA HIS A 305 -8.07 -5.57 19.44
C HIS A 305 -6.85 -4.90 20.09
N GLU A 306 -5.76 -4.72 19.36
CA GLU A 306 -4.56 -4.06 19.85
C GLU A 306 -4.66 -2.56 19.60
N THR A 307 -4.48 -1.77 20.65
CA THR A 307 -4.63 -0.30 20.58
C THR A 307 -3.37 0.44 20.09
N ALA A 308 -2.27 -0.30 19.92
CA ALA A 308 -1.04 0.23 19.36
C ALA A 308 -1.10 0.16 17.84
N ASN A 309 -1.00 1.30 17.18
CA ASN A 309 -1.10 1.34 15.74
C ASN A 309 0.09 0.70 15.01
N SER A 310 -0.18 0.33 13.76
CA SER A 310 0.83 0.12 12.72
C SER A 310 1.75 -1.04 13.08
N ILE A 311 3.04 -0.93 12.73
CA ILE A 311 4.07 -1.91 13.08
C ILE A 311 4.06 -2.24 14.59
N ALA A 312 3.81 -1.26 15.47
CA ALA A 312 3.83 -1.48 16.91
C ALA A 312 2.71 -2.44 17.39
N GLY A 313 1.56 -2.44 16.73
CA GLY A 313 0.48 -3.39 17.01
C GLY A 313 0.86 -4.82 16.68
N TYR A 314 1.42 -5.04 15.48
CA TYR A 314 1.94 -6.35 15.08
C TYR A 314 3.07 -6.85 15.99
N GLU A 315 3.99 -5.98 16.42
CA GLU A 315 5.03 -6.35 17.39
C GLU A 315 4.41 -6.83 18.72
N GLN A 316 3.42 -6.09 19.23
CA GLN A 316 2.76 -6.45 20.49
C GLN A 316 2.02 -7.80 20.38
N VAL A 317 1.39 -8.07 19.24
CA VAL A 317 0.72 -9.37 18.99
C VAL A 317 1.72 -10.51 18.90
N LEU A 318 2.86 -10.34 18.21
CA LEU A 318 3.92 -11.35 18.15
C LEU A 318 4.44 -11.69 19.55
N ASP A 319 4.72 -10.66 20.35
CA ASP A 319 5.17 -10.80 21.74
C ASP A 319 4.15 -11.55 22.62
N ASP A 320 2.87 -11.19 22.52
CA ASP A 320 1.80 -11.78 23.32
C ASP A 320 1.57 -13.26 22.98
N PHE A 321 1.80 -13.64 21.73
CA PHE A 321 1.73 -15.02 21.26
C PHE A 321 3.02 -15.81 21.55
N GLY A 322 4.06 -15.13 22.05
CA GLY A 322 5.32 -15.73 22.47
C GLY A 322 6.24 -16.08 21.31
N TYR A 323 6.11 -15.41 20.17
CA TYR A 323 7.08 -15.47 19.08
C TYR A 323 8.38 -14.77 19.49
N THR A 324 9.47 -15.13 18.84
CA THR A 324 10.79 -14.51 19.07
C THR A 324 11.21 -13.58 17.94
N GLU A 325 10.53 -13.71 16.81
CA GLU A 325 10.60 -12.90 15.62
C GLU A 325 10.01 -11.51 15.90
N GLU A 326 10.71 -10.48 15.46
CA GLU A 326 10.18 -9.11 15.37
C GLU A 326 9.48 -8.92 14.01
N VAL A 327 8.67 -7.86 13.84
CA VAL A 327 8.03 -7.57 12.54
C VAL A 327 9.06 -7.41 11.41
N ALA A 328 10.26 -6.92 11.74
CA ALA A 328 11.38 -6.86 10.80
C ALA A 328 11.81 -8.24 10.27
N ASP A 329 11.76 -9.28 11.12
CA ASP A 329 12.05 -10.66 10.72
C ASP A 329 10.90 -11.23 9.87
N VAL A 330 9.65 -11.00 10.29
CA VAL A 330 8.46 -11.44 9.54
C VAL A 330 8.44 -10.82 8.14
N PHE A 331 8.69 -9.51 8.04
CA PHE A 331 8.79 -8.80 6.77
C PHE A 331 9.92 -9.33 5.91
N ALA A 332 11.08 -9.60 6.50
CA ALA A 332 12.21 -10.18 5.79
C ALA A 332 11.85 -11.53 5.14
N ASP A 333 11.08 -12.39 5.81
CA ASP A 333 10.65 -13.67 5.25
C ASP A 333 9.53 -13.49 4.22
N TRP A 334 8.59 -12.58 4.48
CA TRP A 334 7.50 -12.24 3.56
C TRP A 334 8.01 -11.77 2.20
N THR A 335 9.10 -11.01 2.15
CA THR A 335 9.74 -10.63 0.88
C THR A 335 10.28 -11.83 0.09
N VAL A 336 10.69 -12.90 0.76
CA VAL A 336 11.08 -14.14 0.09
C VAL A 336 9.85 -14.93 -0.34
N ALA A 337 8.82 -15.00 0.51
CA ALA A 337 7.56 -15.68 0.21
C ALA A 337 6.87 -15.09 -1.04
N ASN A 338 6.84 -13.77 -1.16
CA ASN A 338 6.32 -13.06 -2.33
C ASN A 338 7.01 -13.47 -3.64
N PHE A 339 8.31 -13.74 -3.60
CA PHE A 339 9.06 -14.08 -4.81
C PHE A 339 9.01 -15.57 -5.15
N LEU A 340 9.13 -16.44 -4.15
CA LEU A 340 9.23 -17.89 -4.36
C LEU A 340 7.87 -18.56 -4.45
N ASP A 341 6.94 -18.16 -3.57
CA ASP A 341 5.67 -18.82 -3.34
C ASP A 341 5.77 -20.37 -3.24
N ASP A 342 6.64 -20.84 -2.35
CA ASP A 342 6.96 -22.27 -2.22
C ASP A 342 6.80 -22.76 -0.78
N ILE A 343 5.65 -23.38 -0.51
CA ILE A 343 5.31 -23.97 0.79
C ILE A 343 6.12 -25.24 1.13
N THR A 344 6.98 -25.72 0.23
CA THR A 344 7.82 -26.90 0.49
C THR A 344 9.15 -26.56 1.17
N LEU A 345 9.49 -25.27 1.25
CA LEU A 345 10.72 -24.76 1.86
C LEU A 345 10.49 -24.33 3.31
N GLU A 346 11.45 -24.66 4.19
CA GLU A 346 11.50 -24.22 5.60
C GLU A 346 10.14 -24.30 6.32
N ASP A 347 9.50 -25.47 6.29
CA ASP A 347 8.19 -25.75 6.90
C ASP A 347 7.03 -24.85 6.40
N GLY A 348 7.16 -24.28 5.19
CA GLY A 348 6.15 -23.45 4.54
C GLY A 348 6.37 -21.94 4.68
N ARG A 349 7.46 -21.53 5.32
CA ARG A 349 7.79 -20.12 5.64
C ARG A 349 7.88 -19.20 4.43
N PHE A 350 8.19 -19.75 3.24
CA PHE A 350 8.43 -18.98 2.02
C PHE A 350 7.37 -19.19 0.93
N GLY A 351 6.13 -19.43 1.31
CA GLY A 351 5.01 -19.43 0.38
C GLY A 351 3.66 -19.22 1.05
N TYR A 352 2.62 -19.23 0.23
CA TYR A 352 1.24 -19.07 0.63
C TYR A 352 0.48 -20.40 0.51
N ILE A 353 -0.33 -20.71 1.51
CA ILE A 353 -1.21 -21.90 1.48
C ILE A 353 -2.53 -21.54 0.77
N GLY A 354 -2.99 -20.32 0.98
CA GLY A 354 -4.31 -19.82 0.63
C GLY A 354 -4.41 -19.16 -0.74
N ASP A 355 -3.29 -18.88 -1.40
CA ASP A 355 -3.25 -18.27 -2.73
C ASP A 355 -2.05 -18.79 -3.55
N ASP A 356 -2.07 -18.54 -4.87
CA ASP A 356 -1.00 -18.87 -5.82
C ASP A 356 -0.59 -17.58 -6.54
N LEU A 357 0.62 -17.10 -6.26
CA LEU A 357 1.03 -15.76 -6.61
C LEU A 357 1.46 -15.67 -8.08
N PRO A 358 1.08 -14.59 -8.79
CA PRO A 358 1.73 -14.28 -10.06
C PRO A 358 3.22 -13.94 -9.80
N PRO A 359 4.12 -14.19 -10.77
CA PRO A 359 5.54 -13.91 -10.58
C PRO A 359 5.81 -12.45 -10.21
N PHE A 360 6.74 -12.24 -9.27
CA PHE A 360 7.24 -10.92 -8.94
C PHE A 360 8.34 -10.48 -9.91
N ASN A 361 8.30 -9.21 -10.29
CA ASN A 361 9.26 -8.64 -11.23
C ASN A 361 10.61 -8.38 -10.58
N VAL A 362 11.67 -8.69 -11.33
CA VAL A 362 13.03 -8.24 -11.01
C VAL A 362 13.30 -6.88 -11.62
N MET A 363 14.00 -6.03 -10.87
CA MET A 363 14.34 -4.66 -11.26
C MET A 363 15.62 -4.58 -12.12
N GLY A 364 16.40 -5.67 -12.13
CA GLY A 364 17.59 -5.79 -12.97
C GLY A 364 17.98 -7.25 -13.16
N THR A 365 18.52 -7.55 -14.34
CA THR A 365 19.08 -8.87 -14.67
C THR A 365 20.52 -8.70 -15.15
N TYR A 366 21.42 -9.48 -14.55
CA TYR A 366 22.85 -9.45 -14.81
C TYR A 366 23.32 -10.82 -15.32
N SER A 367 24.03 -10.79 -16.44
CA SER A 367 24.58 -11.99 -17.10
C SER A 367 26.03 -11.79 -17.55
N THR A 368 26.67 -10.72 -17.08
CA THR A 368 28.08 -10.40 -17.36
C THR A 368 28.74 -10.00 -16.06
N TYR A 369 29.90 -10.60 -15.79
CA TYR A 369 30.61 -10.47 -14.52
C TYR A 369 32.06 -10.02 -14.71
N PRO A 370 32.65 -9.30 -13.74
CA PRO A 370 32.01 -8.83 -12.50
C PRO A 370 30.93 -7.77 -12.77
N VAL A 371 29.92 -7.76 -11.91
CA VAL A 371 28.96 -6.67 -11.78
C VAL A 371 29.59 -5.66 -10.83
N GLU A 372 30.08 -4.56 -11.39
CA GLU A 372 30.59 -3.40 -10.64
C GLU A 372 29.49 -2.80 -9.74
N ASN A 373 29.88 -1.98 -8.77
CA ASN A 373 28.97 -1.35 -7.81
C ASN A 373 27.74 -0.73 -8.48
N ILE A 374 26.57 -1.26 -8.14
CA ILE A 374 25.26 -0.78 -8.54
C ILE A 374 24.67 0.00 -7.37
N TYR A 375 24.29 1.26 -7.61
CA TYR A 375 23.68 2.15 -6.62
C TYR A 375 22.17 2.20 -6.82
N LYS A 376 21.44 2.00 -5.74
CA LYS A 376 19.98 1.89 -5.74
C LYS A 376 19.38 2.52 -4.49
N THR A 377 18.06 2.60 -4.48
CA THR A 377 17.26 2.99 -3.33
C THR A 377 16.10 2.02 -3.22
N VAL A 378 15.68 1.73 -1.99
CA VAL A 378 14.44 0.99 -1.69
C VAL A 378 13.70 1.76 -0.59
N LYS A 379 12.39 1.94 -0.72
CA LYS A 379 11.56 2.60 0.29
C LYS A 379 11.61 1.84 1.62
N HIS A 380 11.16 2.49 2.69
CA HIS A 380 10.93 1.81 3.96
C HIS A 380 9.87 0.72 3.77
N TRP A 381 10.00 -0.38 4.51
CA TRP A 381 9.08 -1.53 4.43
C TRP A 381 8.71 -1.92 2.99
N ALA A 382 9.72 -2.00 2.13
CA ALA A 382 9.60 -2.29 0.72
C ALA A 382 10.75 -3.19 0.25
N THR A 383 10.66 -3.74 -0.97
CA THR A 383 11.68 -4.66 -1.47
C THR A 383 12.02 -4.53 -2.95
N ASP A 384 13.29 -4.78 -3.24
CA ASP A 384 13.86 -4.88 -4.59
C ASP A 384 14.37 -6.29 -4.88
N TYR A 385 14.17 -6.76 -6.11
CA TYR A 385 14.69 -8.06 -6.58
C TYR A 385 15.65 -7.89 -7.77
N TYR A 386 16.80 -8.57 -7.73
CA TYR A 386 17.78 -8.57 -8.82
C TYR A 386 18.17 -9.99 -9.21
N ARG A 387 18.18 -10.28 -10.52
CA ARG A 387 18.53 -11.60 -11.05
C ARG A 387 19.97 -11.63 -11.54
N PHE A 388 20.69 -12.68 -11.17
CA PHE A 388 22.01 -13.05 -11.67
C PHE A 388 21.88 -14.41 -12.36
N GLN A 389 22.45 -14.53 -13.55
CA GLN A 389 22.37 -15.75 -14.37
C GLN A 389 23.60 -15.87 -15.30
N ASP A 390 23.63 -16.91 -16.14
CA ASP A 390 24.67 -17.13 -17.16
C ASP A 390 26.10 -17.24 -16.56
N PHE A 391 26.23 -18.04 -15.49
CA PHE A 391 27.49 -18.31 -14.79
C PHE A 391 28.43 -19.20 -15.63
N THR A 392 29.15 -18.59 -16.57
CA THR A 392 30.00 -19.33 -17.53
C THR A 392 31.47 -19.40 -17.15
N THR A 393 31.92 -18.56 -16.20
CA THR A 393 33.34 -18.37 -15.89
C THR A 393 33.74 -18.76 -14.46
N PHE A 394 32.77 -19.00 -13.59
CA PHE A 394 32.95 -19.39 -12.19
C PHE A 394 31.75 -20.23 -11.73
N GLU A 395 31.95 -21.01 -10.68
CA GLU A 395 30.92 -21.87 -10.08
C GLU A 395 30.40 -21.31 -8.74
N ASN A 396 31.03 -20.25 -8.23
CA ASN A 396 30.67 -19.57 -6.99
C ASN A 396 30.45 -18.07 -7.26
N LEU A 397 29.29 -17.55 -6.88
CA LEU A 397 28.96 -16.13 -6.95
C LEU A 397 29.18 -15.49 -5.57
N HIS A 398 30.05 -14.50 -5.50
CA HIS A 398 30.20 -13.63 -4.34
C HIS A 398 29.38 -12.37 -4.55
N LEU A 399 28.43 -12.13 -3.64
CA LEU A 399 27.62 -10.93 -3.53
C LEU A 399 28.18 -10.04 -2.42
N SER A 400 28.28 -8.75 -2.67
CA SER A 400 28.53 -7.74 -1.64
C SER A 400 27.36 -6.79 -1.54
N PHE A 401 27.05 -6.34 -0.34
CA PHE A 401 26.01 -5.36 -0.06
C PHE A 401 26.51 -4.32 0.94
N ASP A 402 26.11 -3.07 0.76
CA ASP A 402 26.39 -1.96 1.65
C ASP A 402 25.18 -1.01 1.65
N GLY A 403 24.38 -1.09 2.70
CA GLY A 403 23.20 -0.24 2.90
C GLY A 403 23.54 1.04 3.65
N ASN A 404 22.65 2.02 3.63
CA ASN A 404 22.82 3.21 4.46
C ASN A 404 22.86 2.86 5.96
N ASP A 405 23.94 3.26 6.65
CA ASP A 405 24.18 3.02 8.09
C ASP A 405 23.05 3.49 9.04
N SER A 406 22.16 4.38 8.58
CA SER A 406 21.05 4.91 9.39
C SER A 406 19.74 4.12 9.22
N ASN A 407 19.72 3.11 8.36
CA ASN A 407 18.58 2.23 8.10
C ASN A 407 18.87 0.81 8.60
N SER A 408 17.90 -0.09 8.52
CA SER A 408 18.04 -1.52 8.78
C SER A 408 17.59 -2.30 7.55
N PHE A 409 18.47 -3.18 7.05
CA PHE A 409 18.22 -3.95 5.85
C PHE A 409 18.13 -5.45 6.12
N ALA A 410 17.33 -6.10 5.28
CA ALA A 410 17.19 -7.53 5.18
C ALA A 410 17.61 -7.97 3.77
N VAL A 411 18.65 -8.81 3.67
CA VAL A 411 19.23 -9.19 2.37
C VAL A 411 19.33 -10.71 2.24
N TRP A 412 18.83 -11.24 1.15
CA TRP A 412 18.83 -12.68 0.84
C TRP A 412 19.44 -12.96 -0.53
N GLY A 413 20.08 -14.13 -0.66
CA GLY A 413 20.38 -14.76 -1.95
C GLY A 413 19.53 -16.01 -2.11
N LEU A 414 18.68 -16.05 -3.13
CA LEU A 414 17.88 -17.22 -3.49
C LEU A 414 18.57 -17.93 -4.65
N ALA A 415 19.17 -19.09 -4.41
CA ALA A 415 19.81 -19.89 -5.45
C ALA A 415 18.77 -20.85 -6.05
N LEU A 416 18.43 -20.63 -7.32
CA LEU A 416 17.48 -21.44 -8.09
C LEU A 416 18.29 -22.32 -9.05
N TYR A 417 18.46 -23.60 -8.71
CA TYR A 417 19.27 -24.53 -9.50
C TYR A 417 18.48 -25.13 -10.65
N GLY A 418 19.17 -25.50 -11.73
CA GLY A 418 18.59 -26.07 -12.94
C GLY A 418 17.95 -27.46 -12.76
N ASP A 419 18.12 -28.08 -11.59
CA ASP A 419 17.45 -29.32 -11.19
C ASP A 419 16.19 -29.10 -10.33
N ASP A 420 15.68 -27.87 -10.31
CA ASP A 420 14.53 -27.38 -9.53
C ASP A 420 14.77 -27.33 -8.01
N THR A 421 16.01 -27.49 -7.54
CA THR A 421 16.36 -27.26 -6.13
C THR A 421 16.47 -25.76 -5.86
N THR A 422 15.93 -25.31 -4.72
CA THR A 422 16.05 -23.93 -4.23
C THR A 422 16.79 -23.89 -2.91
N GLU A 423 17.79 -23.02 -2.79
CA GLU A 423 18.42 -22.66 -1.50
C GLU A 423 18.13 -21.19 -1.16
N VAL A 424 17.67 -20.95 0.07
CA VAL A 424 17.40 -19.61 0.59
C VAL A 424 18.48 -19.23 1.59
N LEU A 425 19.27 -18.21 1.27
CA LEU A 425 20.47 -17.85 2.04
C LEU A 425 20.37 -16.42 2.58
N ARG A 426 20.30 -16.28 3.91
CA ARG A 426 20.32 -14.96 4.57
C ARG A 426 21.74 -14.38 4.58
N MET A 427 21.92 -13.16 4.09
CA MET A 427 23.16 -12.42 4.26
C MET A 427 23.23 -11.84 5.67
N THR A 428 24.32 -12.13 6.39
CA THR A 428 24.60 -11.48 7.69
C THR A 428 25.17 -10.09 7.42
N LEU A 429 24.54 -9.06 7.98
CA LEU A 429 25.00 -7.67 7.89
C LEU A 429 25.66 -7.24 9.22
N GLU A 430 26.70 -6.41 9.12
CA GLU A 430 27.27 -5.73 10.27
C GLU A 430 26.32 -4.60 10.72
N GLU A 431 25.86 -4.64 11.97
CA GLU A 431 24.80 -3.77 12.49
C GLU A 431 25.12 -2.28 12.31
N SER A 432 26.39 -1.90 12.53
CA SER A 432 26.81 -0.49 12.49
C SER A 432 27.00 0.10 11.10
N THR A 433 27.16 -0.73 10.07
CA THR A 433 27.46 -0.30 8.70
C THR A 433 26.48 -0.85 7.67
N GLN A 434 25.53 -1.70 8.09
CA GLN A 434 24.56 -2.36 7.21
C GLN A 434 25.21 -3.04 5.98
N SER A 435 26.44 -3.53 6.15
CA SER A 435 27.25 -4.08 5.08
C SER A 435 27.47 -5.57 5.28
N GLY A 436 27.48 -6.35 4.20
CA GLY A 436 27.67 -7.79 4.26
C GLY A 436 28.13 -8.40 2.95
N THR A 437 28.48 -9.68 3.02
CA THR A 437 28.81 -10.49 1.84
C THR A 437 28.16 -11.85 1.94
N LEU A 438 27.79 -12.42 0.79
CA LEU A 438 27.21 -13.76 0.68
C LEU A 438 27.90 -14.51 -0.45
N GLU A 439 28.24 -15.78 -0.23
CA GLU A 439 28.74 -16.67 -1.28
C GLU A 439 27.66 -17.71 -1.61
N VAL A 440 27.30 -17.79 -2.88
CA VAL A 440 26.43 -18.83 -3.42
C VAL A 440 27.29 -19.79 -4.25
N THR A 441 27.22 -21.09 -3.96
CA THR A 441 28.11 -22.08 -4.57
C THR A 441 27.36 -23.06 -5.46
N GLY A 442 28.09 -23.77 -6.33
CA GLY A 442 27.52 -24.86 -7.13
C GLY A 442 26.75 -24.42 -8.36
N LEU A 443 27.01 -23.21 -8.86
CA LEU A 443 26.40 -22.62 -10.05
C LEU A 443 27.07 -23.18 -11.32
N ILE A 444 26.68 -24.38 -11.73
CA ILE A 444 27.32 -25.15 -12.81
C ILE A 444 26.40 -25.38 -14.01
N ASP A 445 25.08 -25.30 -13.83
CA ASP A 445 24.09 -25.46 -14.89
C ASP A 445 23.80 -24.09 -15.54
N PRO A 446 23.75 -23.99 -16.88
CA PRO A 446 23.31 -22.77 -17.56
C PRO A 446 21.92 -22.25 -17.15
N ALA A 447 21.07 -23.11 -16.57
CA ALA A 447 19.76 -22.74 -16.03
C ALA A 447 19.83 -22.18 -14.60
N ASP A 448 20.95 -22.30 -13.89
CA ASP A 448 21.13 -21.79 -12.53
C ASP A 448 20.95 -20.27 -12.51
N GLN A 449 20.22 -19.78 -11.50
CA GLN A 449 19.99 -18.35 -11.26
C GLN A 449 20.18 -18.04 -9.78
N VAL A 450 20.58 -16.81 -9.49
CA VAL A 450 20.57 -16.27 -8.13
C VAL A 450 19.72 -15.01 -8.11
N ILE A 451 18.81 -14.91 -7.15
CA ILE A 451 18.02 -13.71 -6.90
C ILE A 451 18.54 -13.04 -5.64
N LEU A 452 19.02 -11.80 -5.76
CA LEU A 452 19.29 -10.94 -4.61
C LEU A 452 17.99 -10.24 -4.24
N VAL A 453 17.52 -10.48 -3.02
CA VAL A 453 16.38 -9.79 -2.40
C VAL A 453 16.96 -8.75 -1.45
N VAL A 454 16.59 -7.48 -1.64
CA VAL A 454 16.96 -6.38 -0.74
C VAL A 454 15.70 -5.77 -0.18
N ALA A 455 15.60 -5.68 1.14
CA ALA A 455 14.46 -5.10 1.83
C ALA A 455 14.93 -4.06 2.84
N SER A 456 14.21 -2.94 2.94
CA SER A 456 14.28 -2.06 4.12
C SER A 456 13.29 -2.58 5.15
N VAL A 457 13.74 -2.84 6.38
CA VAL A 457 12.91 -3.38 7.48
C VAL A 457 12.82 -2.37 8.63
N SER A 458 12.63 -1.11 8.29
CA SER A 458 12.63 0.03 9.21
C SER A 458 11.83 1.17 8.60
N SER A 459 11.14 1.93 9.46
CA SER A 459 10.38 3.13 9.10
C SER A 459 11.23 4.40 8.95
N ALA A 460 12.56 4.29 9.13
CA ALA A 460 13.46 5.43 9.11
C ALA A 460 14.85 5.09 8.57
N GLY A 461 15.63 6.13 8.26
CA GLY A 461 16.99 6.02 7.74
C GLY A 461 17.11 6.37 6.27
N GLY A 462 18.32 6.29 5.73
CA GLY A 462 18.55 6.44 4.29
C GLY A 462 18.08 5.22 3.50
N MET A 463 17.43 5.48 2.37
CA MET A 463 16.91 4.43 1.48
C MET A 463 17.96 3.88 0.52
N ASP A 464 19.15 4.49 0.46
CA ASP A 464 20.20 4.13 -0.48
C ASP A 464 20.99 2.88 -0.06
N TYR A 465 21.37 2.10 -1.06
CA TYR A 465 22.25 0.94 -0.90
C TYR A 465 23.07 0.68 -2.16
N ILE A 466 24.11 -0.13 -2.00
CA ILE A 466 25.03 -0.53 -3.05
C ILE A 466 25.15 -2.05 -3.03
N PHE A 467 25.18 -2.68 -4.21
CA PHE A 467 25.57 -4.08 -4.33
C PHE A 467 26.55 -4.30 -5.48
N SER A 468 27.31 -5.39 -5.39
CA SER A 468 28.19 -5.88 -6.46
C SER A 468 28.18 -7.40 -6.49
N ALA A 469 28.60 -8.00 -7.61
CA ALA A 469 28.60 -9.45 -7.76
C ALA A 469 29.77 -9.94 -8.63
N GLY A 470 30.43 -11.02 -8.25
CA GLY A 470 31.55 -11.56 -9.02
C GLY A 470 32.12 -12.88 -8.49
N ASP A 471 33.32 -13.24 -8.95
CA ASP A 471 33.99 -14.51 -8.66
C ASP A 471 34.91 -14.47 -7.42
N GLY A 472 34.84 -13.39 -6.63
CA GLY A 472 35.66 -13.19 -5.43
C GLY A 472 37.15 -12.91 -5.67
N LEU A 473 37.65 -12.99 -6.93
CA LEU A 473 39.05 -12.77 -7.28
C LEU A 473 39.34 -11.35 -7.77
N GLY A 474 38.31 -10.51 -7.93
CA GLY A 474 38.40 -9.12 -8.40
C GLY A 474 37.72 -8.07 -7.52
N ILE A 475 37.10 -8.47 -6.41
CA ILE A 475 36.41 -7.55 -5.48
C ILE A 475 37.29 -7.41 -4.22
N GLU A 476 38.31 -6.56 -4.28
CA GLU A 476 38.67 -5.87 -3.03
C GLU A 476 37.56 -4.85 -2.82
N PRO A 477 36.81 -4.88 -1.70
CA PRO A 477 35.98 -3.75 -1.35
C PRO A 477 36.96 -2.59 -1.21
N GLU A 478 36.93 -1.63 -2.13
CA GLU A 478 37.29 -0.28 -1.72
C GLU A 478 36.28 0.05 -0.63
N VAL A 479 36.71 -0.14 0.62
CA VAL A 479 36.09 0.43 1.80
C VAL A 479 36.18 1.94 1.58
N SER A 480 35.19 2.46 0.84
CA SER A 480 34.90 3.87 0.74
C SER A 480 34.70 4.33 2.17
N SER A 481 35.71 5.01 2.71
CA SER A 481 35.70 5.42 4.11
C SER A 481 34.44 6.23 4.44
N PRO A 482 33.96 6.25 5.70
CA PRO A 482 32.68 6.87 6.12
C PRO A 482 32.61 8.42 6.02
N HIS A 483 33.45 9.03 5.18
CA HIS A 483 33.65 10.47 5.06
C HIS A 483 33.66 10.97 3.61
N ALA A 484 33.26 10.16 2.63
CA ALA A 484 33.29 10.57 1.23
C ALA A 484 32.00 11.33 0.86
N LEU A 485 32.15 12.61 0.52
CA LEU A 485 31.15 13.31 -0.28
C LEU A 485 31.00 12.57 -1.61
N GLN A 486 29.77 12.20 -1.98
CA GLN A 486 29.47 11.54 -3.23
C GLN A 486 28.68 12.45 -4.15
N LEU A 487 29.08 12.53 -5.42
CA LEU A 487 28.32 13.21 -6.46
C LEU A 487 28.00 12.22 -7.59
N LEU A 488 26.73 11.92 -7.78
CA LEU A 488 26.22 11.03 -8.82
C LEU A 488 25.43 11.84 -9.87
N ALA A 489 25.38 11.34 -11.11
CA ALA A 489 24.72 11.99 -12.22
C ALA A 489 23.82 11.01 -12.97
N SER A 490 22.52 11.29 -13.08
CA SER A 490 21.54 10.45 -13.77
C SER A 490 20.47 11.28 -14.51
N PRO A 491 20.12 10.97 -15.76
CA PRO A 491 20.81 10.02 -16.63
C PRO A 491 22.17 10.57 -17.08
N ASN A 492 23.12 9.68 -17.36
CA ASN A 492 24.40 10.05 -17.95
C ASN A 492 24.90 8.90 -18.84
N PRO A 493 24.92 9.05 -20.18
CA PRO A 493 24.73 10.28 -20.97
C PRO A 493 23.31 10.87 -20.95
N PHE A 494 23.16 12.16 -21.27
CA PHE A 494 21.88 12.88 -21.30
C PHE A 494 21.73 13.79 -22.53
N THR A 495 20.50 14.15 -22.91
CA THR A 495 20.20 15.01 -24.08
C THR A 495 19.65 16.39 -23.73
N SER A 496 18.91 16.51 -22.62
CA SER A 496 18.25 17.77 -22.22
C SER A 496 18.58 18.20 -20.79
N ALA A 497 18.57 17.28 -19.84
CA ALA A 497 18.92 17.55 -18.46
C ALA A 497 19.55 16.34 -17.78
N VAL A 498 20.35 16.60 -16.75
CA VAL A 498 20.92 15.59 -15.84
C VAL A 498 20.62 15.99 -14.41
N THR A 499 20.18 15.03 -13.61
CA THR A 499 20.01 15.17 -12.16
C THR A 499 21.30 14.78 -11.48
N LEU A 500 21.76 15.65 -10.58
CA LEU A 500 22.98 15.52 -9.81
C LEU A 500 22.58 15.28 -8.36
N HIS A 501 22.93 14.10 -7.84
CA HIS A 501 22.66 13.71 -6.46
C HIS A 501 23.95 13.88 -5.66
N LEU A 502 23.92 14.76 -4.66
CA LEU A 502 25.04 15.02 -3.76
C LEU A 502 24.71 14.43 -2.39
N ASN A 503 25.46 13.42 -1.95
CA ASN A 503 25.26 12.77 -0.64
C ASN A 503 26.50 12.97 0.24
N TRP A 504 26.31 13.23 1.54
CA TRP A 504 27.41 13.40 2.50
C TRP A 504 27.04 12.96 3.91
N SER A 505 28.05 12.54 4.68
CA SER A 505 27.91 12.24 6.10
C SER A 505 28.31 13.44 6.98
N GLY A 506 27.48 13.74 8.00
CA GLY A 506 27.73 14.78 9.02
C GLY A 506 27.22 16.19 8.71
N THR A 507 27.44 17.15 9.62
CA THR A 507 27.05 18.56 9.44
C THR A 507 27.95 19.25 8.41
N SER A 508 27.49 19.39 7.18
CA SER A 508 28.16 20.23 6.18
C SER A 508 27.57 21.64 6.19
N GLY A 509 28.42 22.66 5.94
CA GLY A 509 27.91 23.97 5.53
C GLY A 509 27.21 23.90 4.16
N ASP A 510 26.69 25.03 3.69
CA ASP A 510 25.93 25.20 2.43
C ASP A 510 26.57 24.41 1.25
N PRO A 511 25.95 23.29 0.81
CA PRO A 511 26.49 22.49 -0.27
C PRO A 511 26.38 23.21 -1.63
N THR A 512 27.32 22.95 -2.53
CA THR A 512 27.35 23.58 -3.87
C THR A 512 27.69 22.59 -4.96
N VAL A 513 27.09 22.75 -6.14
CA VAL A 513 27.43 21.98 -7.35
C VAL A 513 27.84 22.94 -8.47
N ASP A 514 29.07 22.76 -8.96
CA ASP A 514 29.67 23.54 -10.04
C ASP A 514 29.87 22.68 -11.29
N ILE A 515 29.56 23.19 -12.49
CA ILE A 515 29.78 22.50 -13.77
C ILE A 515 30.96 23.13 -14.52
N PHE A 516 31.85 22.29 -15.04
CA PHE A 516 33.06 22.65 -15.78
C PHE A 516 33.07 22.05 -17.19
N ASP A 517 33.63 22.79 -18.15
CA ASP A 517 33.96 22.24 -19.46
C ASP A 517 35.22 21.35 -19.42
N ILE A 518 35.54 20.70 -20.54
CA ILE A 518 36.72 19.83 -20.67
C ILE A 518 38.06 20.53 -20.44
N ASN A 519 38.10 21.87 -20.50
CA ASN A 519 39.30 22.67 -20.22
C ASN A 519 39.37 23.10 -18.74
N GLY A 520 38.42 22.67 -17.89
CA GLY A 520 38.32 23.05 -16.48
C GLY A 520 37.77 24.46 -16.27
N ARG A 521 37.12 25.07 -17.27
CA ARG A 521 36.45 26.37 -17.13
C ARG A 521 35.08 26.16 -16.51
N LEU A 522 34.77 26.89 -15.43
CA LEU A 522 33.44 26.95 -14.83
C LEU A 522 32.43 27.50 -15.86
N ILE A 523 31.36 26.75 -16.12
CA ILE A 523 30.32 27.11 -17.08
C ILE A 523 28.95 27.37 -16.43
N ARG A 524 28.71 26.79 -15.24
CA ARG A 524 27.47 26.96 -14.50
C ARG A 524 27.70 26.70 -13.02
N SER A 525 27.17 27.54 -12.14
CA SER A 525 26.98 27.20 -10.72
C SER A 525 25.50 26.92 -10.47
N LEU A 526 25.20 25.88 -9.70
CA LEU A 526 23.83 25.45 -9.45
C LEU A 526 23.51 25.58 -7.95
N SER A 527 22.36 26.17 -7.64
CA SER A 527 21.84 26.21 -6.27
C SER A 527 21.19 24.88 -5.92
N THR A 528 21.40 24.42 -4.69
CA THR A 528 20.72 23.26 -4.11
C THR A 528 19.39 23.72 -3.53
N ASP A 529 18.35 23.77 -4.36
CA ASP A 529 17.05 24.33 -3.97
C ASP A 529 16.25 23.39 -3.04
N ALA A 530 16.67 22.12 -2.91
CA ALA A 530 16.19 21.15 -1.93
C ALA A 530 17.39 20.57 -1.16
N ILE A 531 17.56 21.00 0.09
CA ILE A 531 18.53 20.44 1.04
C ILE A 531 17.72 19.65 2.06
N THR A 532 17.97 18.35 2.19
CA THR A 532 17.64 17.59 3.39
C THR A 532 18.93 17.19 4.09
N GLU A 533 18.89 16.87 5.38
CA GLU A 533 20.12 16.56 6.12
C GLU A 533 20.84 15.38 5.45
N GLY A 534 22.09 15.59 5.01
CA GLY A 534 22.92 14.56 4.37
C GLY A 534 22.76 14.39 2.85
N ASN A 535 21.84 15.11 2.18
CA ASN A 535 21.73 15.06 0.72
C ASN A 535 21.25 16.37 0.06
N ALA A 536 21.57 16.54 -1.22
CA ALA A 536 21.04 17.60 -2.07
C ALA A 536 20.86 17.12 -3.51
N ILE A 537 19.73 17.50 -4.11
CA ILE A 537 19.41 17.20 -5.51
C ILE A 537 19.44 18.47 -6.33
N VAL A 538 20.13 18.41 -7.47
CA VAL A 538 20.32 19.57 -8.36
C VAL A 538 20.17 19.16 -9.81
N ILE A 539 19.42 19.93 -10.61
CA ILE A 539 19.24 19.63 -12.03
C ILE A 539 20.08 20.59 -12.88
N TRP A 540 20.92 20.04 -13.76
CA TRP A 540 21.53 20.81 -14.84
C TRP A 540 20.78 20.56 -16.15
N ASN A 541 20.17 21.62 -16.68
CA ASN A 541 19.40 21.60 -17.92
C ASN A 541 20.25 21.79 -19.20
N GLY A 542 21.56 21.52 -19.13
CA GLY A 542 22.47 21.67 -20.27
C GLY A 542 22.71 23.12 -20.72
N CYS A 543 22.32 24.14 -19.94
CA CYS A 543 22.57 25.54 -20.26
C CYS A 543 23.78 26.12 -19.50
N LEU A 544 24.46 27.07 -20.13
CA LEU A 544 25.48 27.93 -19.53
C LEU A 544 24.85 28.93 -18.53
N GLU A 545 25.68 29.65 -17.79
CA GLU A 545 25.26 30.70 -16.84
C GLU A 545 24.45 31.84 -17.51
N ASP A 546 24.71 32.15 -18.79
CA ASP A 546 24.00 33.18 -19.55
C ASP A 546 22.69 32.69 -20.18
N GLY A 547 22.30 31.44 -19.92
CA GLY A 547 21.08 30.80 -20.43
C GLY A 547 21.21 30.20 -21.84
N ASN A 548 22.36 30.34 -22.51
CA ASN A 548 22.58 29.68 -23.81
C ASN A 548 22.83 28.18 -23.64
N PRO A 549 22.43 27.32 -24.60
CA PRO A 549 22.72 25.89 -24.57
C PRO A 549 24.24 25.61 -24.61
N ALA A 550 24.69 24.67 -23.79
CA ALA A 550 26.04 24.13 -23.87
C ALA A 550 26.20 23.24 -25.11
N ALA A 551 27.40 23.18 -25.69
CA ALA A 551 27.63 22.32 -26.86
C ALA A 551 27.65 20.83 -26.44
N PRO A 552 27.21 19.88 -27.28
CA PRO A 552 27.36 18.46 -27.00
C PRO A 552 28.84 18.11 -26.73
N GLY A 553 29.10 17.34 -25.67
CA GLY A 553 30.46 17.06 -25.23
C GLY A 553 30.57 16.58 -23.78
N ILE A 554 31.82 16.45 -23.32
CA ILE A 554 32.16 16.03 -21.97
C ILE A 554 32.25 17.25 -21.05
N TYR A 555 31.60 17.15 -19.90
CA TYR A 555 31.62 18.11 -18.81
C TYR A 555 31.96 17.42 -17.50
N PHE A 556 32.31 18.20 -16.47
CA PHE A 556 32.57 17.70 -15.13
C PHE A 556 31.70 18.46 -14.14
N ALA A 557 30.92 17.77 -13.32
CA ALA A 557 30.27 18.37 -12.16
C ALA A 557 31.15 18.17 -10.93
N ARG A 558 31.30 19.20 -10.11
CA ARG A 558 32.00 19.14 -8.82
C ARG A 558 31.05 19.52 -7.71
N GLY A 559 30.83 18.59 -6.78
CA GLY A 559 30.08 18.78 -5.56
C GLY A 559 31.01 19.18 -4.43
N ARG A 560 30.53 20.05 -3.53
CA ARG A 560 31.23 20.41 -2.29
C ARG A 560 30.26 20.46 -1.13
N ALA A 561 30.67 19.92 -0.01
CA ALA A 561 29.99 20.01 1.27
C ALA A 561 31.05 20.16 2.37
N GLY A 562 31.09 21.31 3.05
CA GLY A 562 32.16 21.62 4.00
C GLY A 562 33.55 21.63 3.35
N SER A 563 34.47 20.80 3.83
CA SER A 563 35.83 20.64 3.27
C SER A 563 35.97 19.49 2.27
N ALA A 564 34.91 18.71 2.05
CA ALA A 564 34.94 17.60 1.11
C ALA A 564 34.53 18.06 -0.30
N ASP A 565 35.12 17.43 -1.32
CA ASP A 565 34.79 17.62 -2.73
C ASP A 565 34.67 16.28 -3.46
N SER A 566 33.76 16.22 -4.44
CA SER A 566 33.47 15.04 -5.25
C SER A 566 33.23 15.46 -6.70
N VAL A 567 33.58 14.61 -7.68
CA VAL A 567 33.50 14.96 -9.11
C VAL A 567 32.78 13.86 -9.89
N ALA A 568 31.81 14.26 -10.72
CA ALA A 568 31.13 13.39 -11.67
C ALA A 568 31.43 13.80 -13.11
N ASN A 569 31.67 12.82 -13.98
CA ASN A 569 31.79 13.03 -15.42
C ASN A 569 30.39 13.14 -16.03
N LEU A 570 30.17 14.04 -16.98
CA LEU A 570 28.90 14.25 -17.65
C LEU A 570 29.07 14.19 -19.16
N LEU A 571 28.19 13.46 -19.87
CA LEU A 571 28.17 13.38 -21.32
C LEU A 571 26.86 13.94 -21.88
N LEU A 572 26.92 15.16 -22.43
CA LEU A 572 25.81 15.81 -23.12
C LEU A 572 25.80 15.40 -24.60
N LEU A 573 24.69 14.80 -25.03
CA LEU A 573 24.44 14.38 -26.41
C LEU A 573 23.73 15.48 -27.22
N PRO A 574 23.77 15.40 -28.58
CA PRO A 574 23.14 16.38 -29.47
C PRO A 574 21.64 16.54 -29.35
#